data_AF-Q2LSJ3-F1
#
_entry.id   AF-Q2LSJ3-F1
#
_cell.length_a   1.000
_cell.length_b   1.000
_cell.length_c   1.000
_cell.angle_alpha   90.00
_cell.angle_beta   90.00
_cell.angle_gamma   90.00
#
_symmetry.space_group_name_H-M   'P 1'
#
loop_
_entity.id
_entity.type
_entity.pdbx_description
1 polymer ?
#
loop_
_entity_poly.entity_id
_entity_poly.type
_entity_poly.pdbx_seq_one_letter_code
_entity_poly.pdbx_strand_id
1 'polypeptide(L)' 'MGRFNMRLKNTDRLDFVDRTLTVNGKPFIVQYPDEPLFGTRDGKLVTILFKGCGLTRTLWEPEEIEGYFLDQEPSANL' A
#
# COMPACT_ATOMS: atom_id res chain seq x y z
N MET A 1 -2.59 -19.77 -9.59
CA MET A 1 -3.37 -18.62 -10.08
C MET A 1 -2.74 -17.37 -9.49
N GLY A 2 -2.28 -16.43 -10.33
CA GLY A 2 -1.52 -15.25 -9.88
C GLY A 2 -2.45 -14.20 -9.27
N ARG A 3 -1.99 -13.54 -8.20
CA ARG A 3 -2.62 -12.33 -7.68
C ARG A 3 -2.35 -11.21 -8.68
N PHE A 4 -3.38 -10.46 -9.10
CA PHE A 4 -3.21 -9.37 -10.06
C PHE A 4 -2.87 -8.09 -9.31
N ASN A 5 -1.72 -7.49 -9.65
CA ASN A 5 -1.38 -6.18 -9.14
C ASN A 5 -2.33 -5.14 -9.73
N MET A 6 -2.73 -4.20 -8.89
CA MET A 6 -3.47 -3.02 -9.27
C MET A 6 -2.78 -1.79 -8.72
N ARG A 7 -2.90 -0.71 -9.48
CA ARG A 7 -2.54 0.64 -9.04
C ARG A 7 -3.76 1.27 -8.37
N LEU A 8 -3.53 1.98 -7.26
CA LEU A 8 -4.61 2.68 -6.58
C LEU A 8 -5.01 3.94 -7.36
N LYS A 9 -6.16 4.49 -7.02
CA LYS A 9 -6.69 5.73 -7.59
C LYS A 9 -6.54 6.86 -6.58
N ASN A 10 -6.45 8.10 -7.04
CA ASN A 10 -6.40 9.28 -6.16
C ASN A 10 -7.62 9.44 -5.24
N THR A 11 -8.75 8.80 -5.56
CA THR A 11 -9.96 8.74 -4.73
C THR A 11 -9.90 7.66 -3.66
N ASP A 12 -8.94 6.74 -3.73
CA ASP A 12 -8.81 5.67 -2.76
C ASP A 12 -8.25 6.21 -1.44
N ARG A 13 -8.94 5.89 -0.35
CA ARG A 13 -8.55 6.34 1.00
C ARG A 13 -7.51 5.40 1.58
N LEU A 14 -6.37 5.95 1.97
CA LEU A 14 -5.27 5.23 2.61
C LEU A 14 -5.32 5.40 4.13
N ASP A 15 -5.39 4.29 4.85
CA ASP A 15 -5.32 4.23 6.30
C ASP A 15 -4.23 3.21 6.72
N PHE A 16 -3.46 3.49 7.78
CA PHE A 16 -2.45 2.55 8.29
C PHE A 16 -2.83 2.06 9.68
N VAL A 17 -3.20 0.79 9.78
CA VAL A 17 -3.71 0.17 11.01
C VAL A 17 -2.91 -1.10 11.27
N ASP A 18 -2.42 -1.28 12.50
CA ASP A 18 -1.66 -2.47 12.91
C ASP A 18 -0.55 -2.87 11.93
N ARG A 19 0.22 -1.87 11.47
CA ARG A 19 1.33 -2.02 10.51
C ARG A 19 0.91 -2.50 9.11
N THR A 20 -0.38 -2.47 8.80
CA THR A 20 -0.94 -2.87 7.51
C THR A 20 -1.54 -1.65 6.82
N LEU A 21 -1.23 -1.48 5.54
CA LEU A 21 -1.94 -0.50 4.72
C LEU A 21 -3.34 -1.05 4.42
N THR A 22 -4.35 -0.24 4.70
CA THR A 22 -5.73 -0.50 4.30
C THR A 22 -6.15 0.53 3.28
N VAL A 23 -6.81 0.06 2.23
CA VAL A 23 -7.32 0.88 1.13
C VAL A 23 -8.83 0.76 1.14
N ASN A 24 -9.53 1.89 1.33
CA ASN A 24 -10.98 1.92 1.50
C ASN A 24 -11.48 0.93 2.59
N GLY A 25 -10.71 0.78 3.67
CA GLY A 25 -11.01 -0.11 4.79
C GLY A 25 -10.67 -1.59 4.56
N LYS A 26 -10.05 -1.97 3.43
CA LYS A 26 -9.64 -3.35 3.15
C LYS A 26 -8.11 -3.51 3.20
N PRO A 27 -7.57 -4.57 3.82
CA PRO A 27 -6.14 -4.84 3.84
C PRO A 27 -5.56 -4.96 2.42
N PHE A 28 -4.50 -4.20 2.19
CA PHE A 28 -3.83 -4.11 0.89
C PHE A 28 -2.34 -4.38 1.05
N ILE A 29 -1.84 -5.32 0.25
CA ILE A 29 -0.42 -5.66 0.20
C ILE A 29 0.25 -4.82 -0.86
N VAL A 30 1.11 -3.90 -0.42
CA VAL A 30 1.93 -3.07 -1.29
C VAL A 30 3.04 -3.92 -1.92
N GLN A 31 3.20 -3.83 -3.24
CA GLN A 31 4.36 -4.34 -3.99
C GLN A 31 5.26 -3.21 -4.47
N TYR A 32 4.69 -2.04 -4.77
CA TYR A 32 5.45 -0.84 -5.08
C TYR A 32 4.81 0.36 -4.35
N PRO A 33 5.60 1.19 -3.64
CA PRO A 33 7.05 1.11 -3.48
C PRO A 33 7.48 -0.11 -2.65
N ASP A 34 8.59 -0.76 -3.06
CA ASP A 34 9.21 -1.89 -2.35
C ASP A 34 10.08 -1.38 -1.20
N GLU A 35 9.45 -0.66 -0.27
CA GLU A 35 10.09 -0.01 0.87
C GLU A 35 9.30 -0.29 2.15
N PRO A 36 9.95 -0.27 3.34
CA PRO A 36 9.24 -0.43 4.61
C PRO A 36 8.15 0.63 4.80
N LEU A 37 6.93 0.15 4.99
CA LEU A 37 5.78 1.01 5.26
C LEU A 37 5.86 1.54 6.69
N PHE A 38 5.66 2.85 6.85
CA PHE A 38 5.73 3.51 8.15
C PHE A 38 4.37 3.99 8.64
N GLY A 39 3.54 4.54 7.74
CA GLY A 39 2.26 5.11 8.10
C GLY A 39 1.57 5.80 6.93
N THR A 40 0.49 6.52 7.22
CA THR A 40 -0.09 7.49 6.28
C THR A 40 -0.01 8.90 6.85
N ARG A 41 0.01 9.90 5.97
CA ARG A 41 -0.05 11.32 6.32
C ARG A 41 -0.67 12.10 5.16
N ASP A 42 -1.64 12.95 5.45
CA ASP A 42 -2.31 13.81 4.46
C ASP A 42 -2.88 13.01 3.26
N GLY A 43 -3.39 11.79 3.52
CA GLY A 43 -3.92 10.89 2.48
C GLY A 43 -2.86 10.11 1.69
N LYS A 44 -1.57 10.28 2.00
CA LYS A 44 -0.44 9.65 1.30
C LYS A 44 0.20 8.55 2.13
N LEU A 45 0.80 7.57 1.47
CA LEU A 45 1.61 6.55 2.13
C LEU A 45 2.99 7.13 2.49
N VAL A 46 3.45 6.86 3.70
CA VAL A 46 4.78 7.22 4.19
C VAL A 46 5.64 5.97 4.22
N THR A 47 6.78 6.04 3.56
CA THR A 47 7.87 5.05 3.64
C THR A 47 9.09 5.69 4.25
N ILE A 48 9.90 4.86 4.92
CA ILE A 48 11.14 5.31 5.56
C ILE A 48 12.28 4.36 5.17
N LEU A 49 13.35 4.93 4.65
CA LEU A 49 14.60 4.23 4.37
C LEU A 49 15.73 4.80 5.21
N PHE A 50 16.48 3.90 5.86
CA PHE A 50 17.73 4.22 6.53
C PHE A 50 18.89 3.90 5.58
N LYS A 51 19.65 4.92 5.18
CA LYS A 51 20.85 4.77 4.35
C LYS A 51 22.04 5.37 5.09
N GLY A 52 22.90 4.52 5.65
CA GLY A 52 23.99 4.96 6.54
C GLY A 52 23.44 5.65 7.79
N CYS A 53 23.92 6.86 8.08
CA CYS A 53 23.39 7.72 9.16
C CYS A 53 22.18 8.57 8.72
N GLY A 54 21.76 8.48 7.46
CA GLY A 54 20.67 9.28 6.90
C GLY A 54 19.31 8.60 7.01
N LEU A 55 18.29 9.40 7.28
CA LEU A 55 16.87 9.01 7.22
C LEU A 55 16.24 9.68 5.99
N THR A 56 15.72 8.88 5.07
CA THR A 56 14.90 9.38 3.96
C THR A 56 13.45 9.02 4.22
N ARG A 57 12.58 10.03 4.17
CA ARG A 57 11.13 9.87 4.25
C ARG A 57 10.54 10.23 2.89
N THR A 58 9.81 9.30 2.29
CA THR A 58 9.11 9.52 1.02
C THR A 58 7.61 9.48 1.25
N LEU A 59 6.89 10.39 0.59
CA LEU A 59 5.44 10.43 0.54
C LEU A 59 5.00 9.96 -0.85
N TRP A 60 4.08 9.00 -0.88
CA TRP A 60 3.57 8.40 -2.11
C TRP A 60 2.08 8.71 -2.23
N GLU A 61 1.69 9.30 -3.35
CA GLU A 61 0.28 9.46 -3.72
C GLU A 61 -0.35 8.08 -3.95
N PRO A 62 -1.67 7.92 -3.77
CA PRO A 62 -2.34 6.66 -4.06
C PRO A 62 -2.02 6.13 -5.47
N GLU A 63 -2.04 7.00 -6.48
CA GLU A 63 -1.78 6.62 -7.87
C GLU A 63 -0.33 6.17 -8.16
N GLU A 64 0.59 6.34 -7.21
CA GLU A 64 1.96 5.84 -7.32
C GLU A 64 2.13 4.46 -6.67
N ILE A 65 1.09 3.94 -6.00
CA ILE A 65 1.14 2.69 -5.23
C ILE A 65 0.55 1.54 -6.05
N GLU A 66 1.29 0.43 -6.10
CA GLU A 66 0.85 -0.82 -6.72
C GLU A 66 0.86 -1.97 -5.71
N GLY A 67 -0.12 -2.86 -5.83
CA GLY A 67 -0.28 -3.99 -4.91
C GLY A 67 -1.56 -4.77 -5.16
N TYR A 68 -2.03 -5.52 -4.17
CA TYR A 68 -3.22 -6.35 -4.29
C TYR A 68 -3.96 -6.50 -2.96
N PHE A 69 -5.26 -6.80 -3.01
CA PHE A 69 -6.05 -7.11 -1.82
C PHE A 69 -5.88 -8.58 -1.38
N LEU A 70 -5.80 -8.82 -0.08
CA LEU A 70 -5.63 -10.16 0.50
C LEU A 70 -6.80 -11.11 0.16
N ASP A 71 -8.02 -10.57 0.07
CA ASP A 71 -9.26 -11.36 -0.10
C ASP A 71 -9.60 -11.71 -1.56
N GLN A 72 -8.65 -11.59 -2.49
CA GLN A 72 -8.83 -12.12 -3.85
C GLN A 72 -8.66 -13.65 -3.84
N GLU A 73 -9.57 -14.37 -3.17
CA GLU A 73 -9.83 -15.76 -3.56
C GLU A 73 -10.52 -15.72 -4.94
N PRO A 74 -10.14 -16.58 -5.89
CA PRO A 74 -10.89 -16.70 -7.13
C PRO A 74 -12.31 -17.09 -6.74
N SER A 75 -13.29 -16.27 -7.11
CA SER A 75 -14.70 -16.63 -6.99
C SER A 75 -14.89 -17.99 -7.67
N ALA A 76 -14.94 -19.05 -6.87
CA ALA A 76 -15.40 -20.34 -7.35
C ALA A 76 -16.88 -20.13 -7.68
N ASN A 77 -17.18 -19.97 -8.97
CA ASN A 77 -18.55 -19.95 -9.45
C ASN A 77 -19.23 -21.23 -8.94
N LEU A 78 -20.21 -21.07 -8.05
CA LEU A 78 -21.22 -22.06 -7.71
C LEU A 78 -22.30 -22.07 -8.81
#